data_AF-A0A6G1X820-F1
#
_entry.id   AF-A0A6G1X820-F1
#
_cell.length_a   1.000
_cell.length_b   1.000
_cell.length_c   1.000
_cell.angle_alpha   90.00
_cell.angle_beta   90.00
_cell.angle_gamma   90.00
#
_symmetry.space_group_name_H-M   'P 1'
#
loop_
_entity.id
_entity.type
_entity.pdbx_description
1 polymer ?
#
loop_
_entity_poly.entity_id
_entity_poly.type
_entity_poly.pdbx_seq_one_letter_code
_entity_poly.pdbx_strand_id
1 'polypeptide(L)'
;MKRFLYYLIWTLVIGGAIYLGNNYQLALEEQSETTFNIIPVLIFATIFPLLVGILLRLPKLIIDIKEKRPWTFDWVKGLAIVLPALYITILPLLSYTSVGMNLPFANEVIFFGNSLYTTTAGIVAGYVLLDSFVK
;
A
#
# COMPACT_ATOMS: atom_id res chain seq x y z
N MET A 1 19.58 3.59 24.27
CA MET A 1 19.56 2.19 23.75
C MET A 1 18.16 1.65 23.46
N LYS A 2 17.21 1.63 24.40
CA LYS A 2 15.86 1.04 24.19
C LYS A 2 15.10 1.59 22.96
N ARG A 3 15.12 2.92 22.76
CA ARG A 3 14.50 3.58 21.59
C ARG A 3 15.17 3.18 20.26
N PHE A 4 16.49 3.07 20.24
CA PHE A 4 17.24 2.63 19.06
C PHE A 4 16.88 1.18 18.69
N LEU A 5 16.94 0.26 19.66
CA LEU A 5 16.58 -1.14 19.45
C LEU A 5 15.14 -1.31 18.95
N TYR A 6 14.21 -0.51 19.47
CA TYR A 6 12.83 -0.50 19.00
C TYR A 6 12.73 -0.19 17.50
N TYR A 7 13.34 0.92 17.04
CA TYR A 7 13.33 1.27 15.62
C TYR A 7 14.09 0.28 14.75
N LEU A 8 15.22 -0.26 15.25
CA LEU A 8 16.00 -1.26 14.53
C LEU A 8 15.20 -2.55 14.30
N ILE A 9 14.53 -3.06 15.32
CA ILE A 9 13.67 -4.26 15.22
C ILE A 9 12.55 -4.01 14.21
N TRP A 10 11.87 -2.87 14.28
CA TRP A 10 10.83 -2.54 13.31
C TRP A 10 11.35 -2.44 11.89
N THR A 11 12.54 -1.85 11.70
CA THR A 11 13.17 -1.76 10.38
C THR A 11 13.48 -3.16 9.83
N LEU A 12 14.00 -4.07 10.65
CA LEU A 12 14.25 -5.45 10.25
C LEU A 12 12.95 -6.21 9.91
N VAL A 13 11.89 -6.03 10.71
CA VAL A 13 10.58 -6.63 10.47
C VAL A 13 9.97 -6.11 9.15
N ILE A 14 10.00 -4.80 8.93
CA ILE A 14 9.49 -4.18 7.69
C ILE A 14 10.32 -4.64 6.49
N GLY A 15 11.66 -4.61 6.59
CA GLY A 15 12.55 -5.08 5.53
C GLY A 15 12.34 -6.55 5.19
N GLY A 16 12.16 -7.41 6.21
CA GLY A 16 11.83 -8.82 6.04
C GLY A 16 10.47 -9.04 5.36
N ALA A 17 9.44 -8.29 5.77
CA ALA A 17 8.13 -8.34 5.14
C ALA A 17 8.18 -7.91 3.67
N ILE A 18 8.93 -6.86 3.34
CA ILE A 18 9.15 -6.40 1.97
C ILE A 18 9.84 -7.48 1.14
N TYR A 19 10.93 -8.07 1.65
CA TYR A 19 11.68 -9.13 0.98
C TYR A 19 10.81 -10.37 0.69
N LEU A 20 10.08 -10.85 1.70
CA LEU A 20 9.19 -12.01 1.54
C LEU A 20 8.05 -11.72 0.57
N GLY A 21 7.45 -10.53 0.64
CA GLY A 21 6.39 -10.14 -0.28
C GLY A 21 6.89 -10.01 -1.72
N ASN A 22 8.10 -9.48 -1.94
CA ASN A 22 8.69 -9.43 -3.28
C ASN A 22 8.91 -10.85 -3.86
N ASN A 23 9.42 -11.79 -3.05
CA ASN A 23 9.57 -13.18 -3.51
C ASN A 23 8.21 -13.83 -3.82
N TYR A 24 7.17 -13.51 -3.04
CA TYR A 24 5.82 -13.98 -3.32
C TYR A 24 5.23 -13.39 -4.60
N GLN A 25 5.44 -12.09 -4.86
CA GLN A 25 5.06 -11.43 -6.12
C GLN A 25 5.73 -12.13 -7.31
N LEU A 26 7.03 -12.41 -7.24
CA LEU A 26 7.76 -13.12 -8.30
C LEU A 26 7.21 -14.53 -8.55
N ALA A 27 6.87 -15.27 -7.48
CA ALA A 27 6.26 -16.59 -7.61
C ALA A 27 4.85 -16.52 -8.26
N LEU A 28 4.07 -15.48 -7.97
CA LEU A 28 2.78 -15.24 -8.63
C LEU A 28 2.97 -14.89 -10.10
N GLU A 29 3.99 -14.12 -10.45
CA GLU A 29 4.33 -13.77 -11.84
C GLU A 29 4.70 -15.02 -12.64
N GLU A 30 5.59 -15.87 -12.13
CA GLU A 30 5.95 -17.16 -12.75
C GLU A 30 4.71 -18.08 -12.93
N GLN A 31 3.86 -18.15 -11.91
CA GLN A 31 2.60 -18.89 -12.01
C GLN A 31 1.64 -18.28 -13.05
N SER A 32 1.64 -16.96 -13.22
CA SER A 32 0.79 -16.28 -14.19
C SER A 32 1.23 -16.54 -15.63
N GLU A 33 2.53 -16.71 -15.87
CA GLU A 33 3.07 -17.08 -17.19
C GLU A 33 2.66 -18.49 -17.60
N THR A 34 2.54 -19.41 -16.64
CA THR A 34 2.12 -20.79 -16.91
C THR A 34 0.60 -20.96 -17.00
N THR A 35 -0.15 -20.23 -16.19
CA THR A 35 -1.63 -20.34 -16.12
C THR A 35 -2.37 -19.32 -16.99
N PHE A 36 -1.65 -18.34 -17.56
CA PHE A 36 -2.19 -17.18 -18.27
C PHE A 36 -3.22 -16.38 -17.45
N ASN A 37 -3.13 -16.46 -16.12
CA ASN A 37 -4.02 -15.75 -15.20
C ASN A 37 -3.25 -14.71 -14.40
N ILE A 38 -3.34 -13.45 -14.82
CA ILE A 38 -2.66 -12.31 -14.21
C ILE A 38 -3.41 -11.72 -13.00
N ILE A 39 -4.65 -12.14 -12.75
CA ILE A 39 -5.49 -11.57 -11.67
C ILE A 39 -4.84 -11.70 -10.28
N PRO A 40 -4.25 -12.84 -9.88
CA PRO A 40 -3.57 -12.97 -8.59
C PRO A 40 -2.41 -11.97 -8.43
N VAL A 41 -1.65 -11.76 -9.50
CA VAL A 41 -0.52 -10.82 -9.55
C VAL A 41 -1.01 -9.39 -9.32
N LEU A 42 -2.09 -8.97 -9.98
CA LEU A 42 -2.66 -7.63 -9.85
C LEU A 42 -3.23 -7.38 -8.46
N ILE A 43 -3.94 -8.36 -7.89
CA ILE A 43 -4.47 -8.27 -6.53
C ILE A 43 -3.34 -8.08 -5.54
N PHE A 44 -2.28 -8.89 -5.64
CA PHE A 44 -1.14 -8.79 -4.73
C PHE A 44 -0.39 -7.46 -4.92
N ALA A 45 -0.11 -7.05 -6.16
CA ALA A 45 0.53 -5.77 -6.49
C ALA A 45 -0.27 -4.55 -6.02
N THR A 46 -1.60 -4.67 -5.89
CA THR A 46 -2.49 -3.61 -5.38
C THR A 46 -2.48 -3.56 -3.84
N ILE A 47 -2.62 -4.72 -3.19
CA ILE A 47 -2.79 -4.81 -1.73
C ILE A 47 -1.46 -4.65 -1.01
N PHE A 48 -0.38 -5.21 -1.55
CA PHE A 48 0.90 -5.30 -0.85
C PHE A 48 1.51 -3.92 -0.52
N PRO A 49 1.57 -2.94 -1.43
CA PRO A 49 2.06 -1.60 -1.10
C PRO A 49 1.21 -0.92 -0.01
N LEU A 50 -0.10 -1.17 0.02
CA LEU A 50 -0.99 -0.68 1.07
C LEU A 50 -0.60 -1.24 2.44
N LEU A 51 -0.35 -2.54 2.51
CA LEU A 51 0.12 -3.21 3.73
C LEU A 51 1.48 -2.70 4.19
N VAL A 52 2.41 -2.44 3.25
CA VAL A 52 3.71 -1.83 3.56
C VAL A 52 3.52 -0.44 4.16
N GLY A 53 2.66 0.39 3.58
CA GLY A 53 2.31 1.71 4.14
C GLY A 53 1.78 1.64 5.57
N ILE A 54 0.84 0.74 5.83
CA ILE A 54 0.28 0.49 7.18
C ILE A 54 1.39 0.05 8.13
N LEU A 55 2.23 -0.91 7.72
CA LEU A 55 3.32 -1.45 8.52
C LEU A 55 4.36 -0.38 8.89
N LEU A 56 4.61 0.57 7.98
CA LEU A 56 5.50 1.71 8.23
C LEU A 56 4.97 2.68 9.30
N ARG A 57 3.64 2.89 9.38
CA ARG A 57 3.02 3.76 10.40
C ARG A 57 2.80 3.06 11.74
N LEU A 58 2.73 1.73 11.74
CA LEU A 58 2.40 0.89 12.90
C LEU A 58 3.30 1.10 14.13
N PRO A 59 4.65 1.21 14.02
CA PRO A 59 5.50 1.46 15.19
C PRO A 59 5.11 2.73 15.94
N LYS A 60 4.89 3.81 15.18
CA LYS A 60 4.51 5.10 15.74
C LYS A 60 3.10 5.05 16.33
N LEU A 61 2.17 4.32 15.70
CA LEU A 61 0.81 4.14 16.24
C LEU A 61 0.85 3.45 17.61
N ILE A 62 1.69 2.42 17.78
CA ILE A 62 1.84 1.72 19.07
C ILE A 62 2.34 2.68 20.15
N ILE A 63 3.22 3.63 19.81
CA ILE A 63 3.69 4.67 20.74
C ILE A 63 2.55 5.63 21.07
N ASP A 64 1.83 6.13 20.07
CA ASP A 64 0.70 7.06 20.23
C ASP A 64 -0.40 6.46 21.16
N ILE A 65 -0.70 5.16 21.01
CA ILE A 65 -1.64 4.43 21.88
C ILE A 65 -1.13 4.35 23.31
N LYS A 66 0.17 4.05 23.51
CA LYS A 66 0.78 4.00 24.84
C LYS A 66 0.78 5.35 25.54
N GLU A 67 0.87 6.43 24.76
CA GLU A 67 0.74 7.82 25.22
C GLU A 67 -0.71 8.24 25.48
N LYS A 68 -1.69 7.32 25.33
CA LYS A 68 -3.13 7.56 25.52
C LYS A 68 -3.67 8.70 24.65
N ARG A 69 -3.13 8.88 23.45
CA ARG A 69 -3.69 9.85 22.51
C ARG A 69 -5.11 9.45 22.12
N PRO A 70 -6.03 10.42 22.00
CA PRO A 70 -7.40 10.14 21.60
C PRO A 70 -7.42 9.56 20.18
N TRP A 71 -8.14 8.45 20.01
CA TRP A 71 -8.44 7.91 18.70
C TRP A 71 -9.51 8.78 18.04
N THR A 72 -9.14 9.47 16.98
CA THR A 72 -10.04 10.30 16.18
C THR A 72 -9.71 10.11 14.72
N PHE A 73 -10.72 10.17 13.84
CA PHE A 73 -10.47 10.10 12.40
C PHE A 73 -10.36 11.50 11.80
N ASP A 74 -9.23 11.80 11.17
CA ASP A 74 -9.02 13.01 10.37
C ASP A 74 -9.65 12.83 8.98
N TRP A 75 -10.88 13.31 8.85
CA TRP A 75 -11.63 13.29 7.58
C TRP A 75 -10.94 14.05 6.44
N VAL A 76 -10.14 15.07 6.75
CA VAL A 76 -9.41 15.83 5.73
C VAL A 76 -8.32 14.95 5.13
N LYS A 77 -7.50 14.28 5.96
CA LYS A 77 -6.50 13.32 5.45
C LYS A 77 -7.16 12.15 4.71
N GLY A 78 -8.25 11.61 5.24
CA GLY A 78 -8.99 10.53 4.61
C GLY A 78 -9.49 10.89 3.20
N LEU A 79 -10.14 12.04 3.05
CA LEU A 79 -10.73 12.43 1.76
C LEU A 79 -9.72 13.07 0.80
N ALA A 80 -8.79 13.90 1.28
CA ALA A 80 -7.87 14.64 0.42
C ALA A 80 -6.62 13.84 0.03
N ILE A 81 -6.24 12.82 0.80
CA ILE A 81 -5.00 12.05 0.57
C ILE A 81 -5.30 10.58 0.33
N VAL A 82 -5.97 9.92 1.29
CA VAL A 82 -6.17 8.46 1.22
C VAL A 82 -7.05 8.09 0.04
N LEU A 83 -8.16 8.80 -0.19
CA LEU A 83 -9.10 8.48 -1.26
C LEU A 83 -8.48 8.64 -2.67
N PRO A 84 -7.80 9.76 -3.01
CA PRO A 84 -7.08 9.87 -4.29
C PRO A 84 -5.94 8.86 -4.43
N ALA A 85 -5.17 8.61 -3.36
CA ALA A 85 -4.07 7.65 -3.40
C ALA A 85 -4.58 6.21 -3.62
N LEU A 86 -5.64 5.80 -2.89
CA LEU A 86 -6.30 4.52 -3.09
C LEU A 86 -6.83 4.36 -4.51
N TYR A 87 -7.44 5.41 -5.08
CA TYR A 87 -7.93 5.39 -6.45
C TYR A 87 -6.81 5.04 -7.45
N ILE A 88 -5.65 5.69 -7.35
CA ILE A 88 -4.50 5.38 -8.21
C ILE A 88 -3.99 3.95 -7.97
N THR A 89 -3.96 3.48 -6.73
CA THR A 89 -3.50 2.13 -6.39
C THR A 89 -4.40 1.04 -6.98
N ILE A 90 -5.72 1.20 -6.95
CA ILE A 90 -6.68 0.19 -7.44
C ILE A 90 -6.91 0.27 -8.95
N LEU A 91 -6.47 1.34 -9.62
CA LEU A 91 -6.73 1.59 -11.03
C LEU A 91 -6.30 0.44 -11.96
N PRO A 92 -5.15 -0.23 -11.75
CA PRO A 92 -4.76 -1.40 -12.54
C PRO A 92 -5.69 -2.61 -12.39
N LEU A 93 -6.38 -2.74 -11.25
CA LEU A 93 -7.36 -3.80 -11.06
C LEU A 93 -8.69 -3.43 -11.74
N LEU A 94 -9.08 -2.15 -11.63
CA LEU A 94 -10.30 -1.64 -12.25
C LEU A 94 -10.24 -1.69 -13.78
N SER A 95 -9.06 -1.55 -14.38
CA SER A 95 -8.88 -1.59 -15.84
C SER A 95 -9.25 -2.93 -16.49
N TYR A 96 -9.28 -4.01 -15.72
CA TYR A 96 -9.77 -5.33 -16.17
C TYR A 96 -11.30 -5.42 -16.19
N THR A 97 -12.01 -4.36 -15.81
CA THR A 97 -13.46 -4.26 -15.95
C THR A 97 -13.85 -3.52 -17.23
N SER A 98 -15.09 -3.71 -17.69
CA SER A 98 -15.62 -3.07 -18.91
C SER A 98 -15.63 -1.54 -18.88
N VAL A 99 -15.50 -0.92 -17.71
CA VAL A 99 -15.56 0.53 -17.52
C VAL A 99 -14.19 1.13 -17.16
N GLY A 100 -13.23 0.31 -16.72
CA GLY A 100 -11.99 0.79 -16.11
C GLY A 100 -11.10 1.64 -17.02
N MET A 101 -11.05 1.32 -18.31
CA MET A 101 -10.26 2.08 -19.29
C MET A 101 -10.80 3.48 -19.59
N ASN A 102 -12.07 3.74 -19.27
CA ASN A 102 -12.70 5.05 -19.44
C ASN A 102 -12.53 5.95 -18.21
N LEU A 103 -11.89 5.45 -17.14
CA LEU A 103 -11.68 6.21 -15.92
C LEU A 103 -10.56 7.26 -16.10
N PRO A 104 -10.67 8.42 -15.43
CA PRO A 104 -9.61 9.43 -15.46
C PRO A 104 -8.25 8.84 -15.05
N PHE A 105 -7.19 9.17 -15.78
CA PHE A 105 -5.82 8.69 -15.52
C PHE A 105 -5.58 7.18 -15.75
N ALA A 106 -6.57 6.41 -16.23
CA ALA A 106 -6.40 4.98 -16.47
C ALA A 106 -5.30 4.72 -17.51
N ASN A 107 -5.34 5.41 -18.65
CA ASN A 107 -4.34 5.24 -19.70
C ASN A 107 -2.93 5.61 -19.24
N GLU A 108 -2.81 6.69 -18.47
CA GLU A 108 -1.56 7.17 -17.90
C GLU A 108 -0.98 6.17 -16.90
N VAL A 109 -1.81 5.57 -16.05
CA VAL A 109 -1.36 4.59 -15.04
C VAL A 109 -1.12 3.21 -15.64
N ILE A 110 -1.75 2.85 -16.75
CA ILE A 110 -1.62 1.52 -17.36
C ILE A 110 -0.55 1.50 -18.46
N PHE A 111 -0.56 2.48 -19.37
CA PHE A 111 0.35 2.52 -20.53
C PHE A 111 1.65 3.28 -20.24
N PHE A 112 1.57 4.36 -19.46
CA PHE A 112 2.74 5.17 -19.07
C PHE A 112 3.19 4.89 -17.64
N GLY A 113 2.39 4.12 -16.90
CA GLY A 113 2.57 3.91 -15.48
C GLY A 113 3.59 2.83 -15.21
N ASN A 114 4.82 3.28 -15.03
CA ASN A 114 5.82 2.54 -14.28
C ASN A 114 5.20 2.10 -12.94
N SER A 115 5.44 0.86 -12.49
CA SER A 115 4.90 0.28 -11.23
C SER A 115 5.10 1.17 -10.00
N LEU A 116 6.02 2.12 -10.09
CA LEU A 116 6.30 3.16 -9.12
C LEU A 116 5.08 4.02 -8.72
N TYR A 117 4.21 4.41 -9.65
CA TYR A 117 3.06 5.28 -9.32
C TYR A 117 2.07 4.57 -8.40
N THR A 118 1.64 3.38 -8.78
CA THR A 118 0.67 2.56 -8.05
C THR A 118 1.25 2.08 -6.72
N THR A 119 2.53 1.68 -6.72
CA THR A 119 3.25 1.27 -5.51
C THR A 119 3.37 2.42 -4.53
N THR A 120 3.82 3.60 -4.98
CA THR A 120 4.01 4.76 -4.11
C THR A 120 2.68 5.29 -3.60
N ALA A 121 1.65 5.36 -4.46
CA ALA A 121 0.30 5.71 -4.06
C ALA A 121 -0.24 4.73 -3.00
N GLY A 122 0.01 3.43 -3.16
CA GLY A 122 -0.43 2.42 -2.19
C GLY A 122 0.26 2.57 -0.84
N ILE A 123 1.57 2.80 -0.84
CA ILE A 123 2.32 3.08 0.40
C ILE A 123 1.78 4.34 1.09
N VAL A 124 1.54 5.42 0.34
CA VAL A 124 0.98 6.67 0.86
C VAL A 124 -0.42 6.43 1.44
N ALA A 125 -1.30 5.75 0.69
CA ALA A 125 -2.65 5.44 1.13
C ALA A 125 -2.65 4.64 2.44
N GLY A 126 -1.86 3.56 2.52
CA GLY A 126 -1.77 2.73 3.71
C GLY A 126 -1.20 3.48 4.92
N TYR A 127 -0.13 4.25 4.71
CA TYR A 127 0.50 5.02 5.78
C TYR A 127 -0.43 6.09 6.34
N VAL A 128 -1.02 6.90 5.45
CA VAL A 128 -1.87 8.03 5.83
C VAL A 128 -3.21 7.55 6.36
N LEU A 129 -3.74 6.42 5.88
CA LEU A 129 -4.93 5.80 6.46
C LEU A 129 -4.72 5.52 7.95
N LEU A 130 -3.60 4.89 8.31
CA LEU A 130 -3.30 4.60 9.71
C LEU A 130 -2.99 5.88 10.50
N ASP A 131 -2.31 6.86 9.88
CA ASP A 131 -2.04 8.16 10.48
C ASP A 131 -3.31 8.97 10.75
N SER A 132 -4.38 8.74 9.99
CA SER A 132 -5.65 9.46 10.13
C SER A 132 -6.39 9.09 11.42
N PHE A 133 -6.05 7.99 12.09
CA PHE A 133 -6.72 7.54 13.33
C PHE A 133 -6.14 8.14 14.63
N VAL A 134 -5.08 8.95 14.54
CA VAL A 134 -4.43 9.58 15.69
C VAL A 134 -4.30 11.08 15.45
N LYS A 135 -4.77 11.87 16.42
CA LYS A 135 -4.63 13.34 16.41
C LYS A 135 -3.23 13.80 16.81
#